data_AF-A0A9J9KZ88-F1
#
_entry.id   AF-A0A9J9KZ88-F1
#
_cell.length_a   1.000
_cell.length_b   1.000
_cell.length_c   1.000
_cell.angle_alpha   90.00
_cell.angle_beta   90.00
_cell.angle_gamma   90.00
#
_symmetry.space_group_name_H-M   'P 1'
#
loop_
_entity.id
_entity.type
_entity.pdbx_description
1 polymer ?
#
loop_
_entity_poly.entity_id
_entity_poly.type
_entity_poly.pdbx_seq_one_letter_code
_entity_poly.pdbx_strand_id
1 'polypeptide(L)'
;MAVLHPQECYLLEKFISPEHYAATRDAIIAYIDAHEAAFSRYLREMPLNSRKLPLWQQADIVWGNRVMPNIRPVKEQYVKGYIARINNDIKAFHVGGAMSSITKGITDCWNGWMTEGEIKKYLNLKV
;
A
#
# COMPACT_ATOMS: atom_id res chain seq x y z
N MET A 1 -18.49 33.17 5.87
CA MET A 1 -17.21 32.42 5.79
C MET A 1 -16.87 32.00 7.21
N ALA A 2 -16.68 30.71 7.47
CA ALA A 2 -16.23 30.27 8.78
C ALA A 2 -14.75 30.67 8.96
N VAL A 3 -14.40 31.23 10.11
CA VAL A 3 -13.00 31.51 10.46
C VAL A 3 -12.40 30.18 10.91
N LEU A 4 -11.43 29.67 10.16
CA LEU A 4 -10.68 28.46 10.55
C LEU A 4 -9.84 28.77 11.78
N HIS A 5 -9.82 27.84 12.73
CA HIS A 5 -8.96 27.93 13.90
C HIS A 5 -7.49 27.77 13.45
N PRO A 6 -6.51 28.50 14.03
CA PRO A 6 -5.11 28.41 13.62
C PRO A 6 -4.53 26.99 13.61
N GLN A 7 -5.01 26.11 14.50
CA GLN A 7 -4.61 24.71 14.52
C GLN A 7 -5.13 23.92 13.31
N GLU A 8 -6.33 24.24 12.82
CA GLU A 8 -6.91 23.61 11.62
C GLU A 8 -6.12 24.00 10.38
N CYS A 9 -5.74 25.28 10.26
CA CYS A 9 -4.86 25.76 9.20
C CYS A 9 -3.51 25.02 9.22
N TYR A 10 -2.88 24.92 10.38
CA TYR A 10 -1.60 24.21 10.52
C TYR A 10 -1.69 22.74 10.08
N LEU A 11 -2.75 22.03 10.47
CA LEU A 11 -2.94 20.63 10.05
C LEU A 11 -3.14 20.53 8.54
N LEU A 12 -3.97 21.39 7.96
CA LEU A 12 -4.19 21.41 6.51
C LEU A 12 -2.88 21.69 5.76
N GLU A 13 -2.12 22.70 6.15
CA GLU A 13 -0.82 23.03 5.54
C GLU A 13 0.15 21.85 5.62
N LYS A 14 0.20 21.16 6.78
CA LYS A 14 1.07 20.01 6.98
C LYS A 14 0.69 18.82 6.09
N PHE A 15 -0.57 18.42 6.07
CA PHE A 15 -1.04 17.25 5.31
C PHE A 15 -1.20 17.52 3.81
N ILE A 16 -1.36 18.78 3.42
CA ILE A 16 -1.41 19.22 2.02
C ILE A 16 -0.01 19.64 1.55
N SER A 17 1.03 19.55 2.36
CA SER A 17 2.38 19.89 1.93
C SER A 17 2.87 18.92 0.82
N PRO A 18 3.57 19.41 -0.21
CA PRO A 18 4.24 18.55 -1.18
C PRO A 18 5.17 17.50 -0.54
N GLU A 19 5.83 17.87 0.55
CA GLU A 19 6.72 17.02 1.33
C GLU A 19 5.96 15.83 1.95
N HIS A 20 4.76 16.08 2.49
CA HIS A 20 3.92 15.01 3.01
C HIS A 20 3.44 14.06 1.91
N TYR A 21 3.09 14.58 0.73
CA TYR A 21 2.72 13.75 -0.43
C TYR A 21 3.91 12.92 -0.94
N ALA A 22 5.13 13.49 -0.95
CA ALA A 22 6.34 12.76 -1.30
C ALA A 22 6.61 11.61 -0.32
N ALA A 23 6.59 11.90 0.98
CA ALA A 23 6.79 10.91 2.03
C ALA A 23 5.76 9.77 1.95
N THR A 24 4.49 10.12 1.72
CA THR A 24 3.41 9.15 1.54
C THR A 24 3.64 8.28 0.32
N ARG A 25 3.95 8.88 -0.84
CA ARG A 25 4.26 8.16 -2.08
C ARG A 25 5.40 7.16 -1.86
N ASP A 26 6.50 7.62 -1.28
CA ASP A 26 7.70 6.80 -1.10
C ASP A 26 7.46 5.64 -0.15
N ALA A 27 6.72 5.87 0.93
CA ALA A 27 6.34 4.81 1.85
C ALA A 27 5.38 3.79 1.22
N ILE A 28 4.41 4.22 0.40
CA ILE A 28 3.54 3.30 -0.35
C ILE A 28 4.33 2.47 -1.38
N ILE A 29 5.27 3.09 -2.10
CA ILE A 29 6.13 2.36 -3.03
C ILE A 29 6.95 1.31 -2.28
N ALA A 30 7.61 1.69 -1.19
CA ALA A 30 8.40 0.78 -0.37
C ALA A 30 7.55 -0.36 0.23
N TYR A 31 6.32 -0.05 0.65
CA TYR A 31 5.36 -1.03 1.16
C TYR A 31 5.02 -2.09 0.10
N ILE A 32 4.67 -1.66 -1.12
CA ILE A 32 4.31 -2.59 -2.20
C ILE A 32 5.54 -3.35 -2.69
N ASP A 33 6.71 -2.72 -2.82
CA ASP A 33 7.97 -3.38 -3.17
C ASP A 33 8.34 -4.48 -2.16
N ALA A 34 8.14 -4.24 -0.87
CA ALA A 34 8.35 -5.26 0.15
C ALA A 34 7.44 -6.48 -0.05
N HIS A 35 6.18 -6.26 -0.43
CA HIS A 35 5.24 -7.35 -0.76
C HIS A 35 5.65 -8.09 -2.04
N GLU A 36 6.07 -7.39 -3.09
CA GLU A 36 6.51 -8.03 -4.33
C GLU A 36 7.77 -8.88 -4.10
N ALA A 37 8.72 -8.39 -3.30
CA ALA A 37 9.93 -9.11 -2.95
C ALA A 37 9.61 -10.39 -2.15
N ALA A 38 8.76 -10.28 -1.12
CA ALA A 38 8.33 -11.43 -0.33
C ALA A 38 7.60 -12.46 -1.21
N PHE A 39 6.69 -12.01 -2.08
CA PHE A 39 5.94 -12.91 -2.96
C PHE A 39 6.85 -13.61 -3.98
N SER A 40 7.84 -12.90 -4.52
CA SER A 40 8.82 -13.46 -5.44
C SER A 40 9.70 -14.53 -4.78
N ARG A 41 10.10 -14.31 -3.51
CA ARG A 41 10.78 -15.34 -2.70
C ARG A 41 9.87 -16.55 -2.52
N TYR A 42 8.63 -16.34 -2.10
CA TYR A 42 7.67 -17.42 -1.87
C TYR A 42 7.46 -18.28 -3.12
N LEU A 43 7.31 -17.68 -4.30
CA LEU A 43 7.15 -18.42 -5.55
C LEU A 43 8.36 -19.30 -5.88
N ARG A 44 9.57 -18.86 -5.52
CA ARG A 44 10.81 -19.63 -5.71
C ARG A 44 10.93 -20.79 -4.73
N GLU A 45 10.50 -20.59 -3.50
CA GLU A 45 10.59 -21.54 -2.39
C GLU A 45 9.29 -22.34 -2.18
N MET A 46 8.34 -22.22 -3.12
CA MET A 46 6.99 -22.76 -2.96
C MET A 46 7.04 -24.28 -2.78
N PRO A 47 6.43 -24.82 -1.71
CA PRO A 47 6.49 -26.24 -1.46
C PRO A 47 5.69 -27.00 -2.51
N LEU A 48 6.22 -28.14 -2.97
CA LEU A 48 5.62 -28.96 -4.06
C LEU A 48 4.19 -29.43 -3.74
N ASN A 49 3.85 -29.55 -2.46
CA ASN A 49 2.52 -29.93 -1.99
C ASN A 49 1.58 -28.72 -1.75
N SER A 50 1.95 -27.50 -2.16
CA SER A 50 1.14 -26.29 -1.98
C SER A 50 -0.30 -26.45 -2.49
N ARG A 51 -0.47 -27.20 -3.59
CA ARG A 51 -1.78 -27.50 -4.20
C ARG A 51 -2.69 -28.39 -3.36
N LYS A 52 -2.15 -29.10 -2.37
CA LYS A 52 -2.93 -29.91 -1.42
C LYS A 52 -3.50 -29.08 -0.26
N LEU A 53 -3.02 -27.85 -0.09
CA LEU A 53 -3.56 -26.95 0.92
C LEU A 53 -4.95 -26.46 0.51
N PRO A 54 -5.82 -26.12 1.48
CA PRO A 54 -7.05 -25.38 1.21
C PRO A 54 -6.78 -24.11 0.39
N LEU A 55 -7.72 -23.75 -0.49
CA LEU A 55 -7.55 -22.63 -1.43
C LEU A 55 -7.12 -21.32 -0.74
N TRP A 56 -7.66 -21.04 0.45
CA TRP A 56 -7.33 -19.83 1.21
C TRP A 56 -5.87 -19.80 1.75
N GLN A 57 -5.19 -20.95 1.80
CA GLN A 57 -3.76 -21.07 2.13
C GLN A 57 -2.86 -21.17 0.89
N GLN A 58 -3.43 -21.30 -0.30
CA GLN A 58 -2.66 -21.28 -1.55
C GLN A 58 -2.31 -19.84 -1.90
N ALA A 59 -1.20 -19.36 -1.33
CA ALA A 59 -0.82 -17.96 -1.42
C ALA A 59 -0.56 -17.52 -2.87
N ASP A 60 0.00 -18.37 -3.73
CA ASP A 60 0.20 -18.06 -5.14
C ASP A 60 -1.14 -17.82 -5.87
N ILE A 61 -2.19 -18.56 -5.50
CA ILE A 61 -3.54 -18.37 -6.07
C ILE A 61 -4.20 -17.12 -5.49
N VAL A 62 -4.26 -16.99 -4.17
CA VAL A 62 -4.95 -15.88 -3.51
C VAL A 62 -4.21 -14.57 -3.72
N TRP A 63 -2.93 -14.53 -3.38
CA TRP A 63 -2.12 -13.32 -3.51
C TRP A 63 -1.78 -13.03 -4.97
N GLY A 64 -1.44 -14.04 -5.77
CA GLY A 64 -1.08 -13.83 -7.17
C GLY A 64 -2.24 -13.34 -8.04
N ASN A 65 -3.47 -13.82 -7.82
CA ASN A 65 -4.61 -13.44 -8.65
C ASN A 65 -5.45 -12.29 -8.08
N ARG A 66 -5.46 -12.10 -6.75
CA ARG A 66 -6.33 -11.11 -6.11
C ARG A 66 -5.56 -9.98 -5.44
N VAL A 67 -4.63 -10.28 -4.54
CA VAL A 67 -3.98 -9.24 -3.72
C VAL A 67 -2.97 -8.45 -4.54
N MET A 68 -1.95 -9.10 -5.10
CA MET A 68 -0.88 -8.46 -5.87
C MET A 68 -1.40 -7.62 -7.04
N PRO A 69 -2.35 -8.10 -7.87
CA PRO A 69 -2.89 -7.30 -8.96
C PRO A 69 -3.65 -6.05 -8.49
N ASN A 70 -4.30 -6.10 -7.32
CA ASN A 70 -5.04 -4.97 -6.79
C ASN A 70 -4.13 -3.90 -6.16
N ILE A 71 -2.98 -4.30 -5.61
CA ILE A 71 -2.06 -3.34 -4.96
C ILE A 71 -1.07 -2.70 -5.93
N ARG A 72 -0.69 -3.37 -7.02
CA ARG A 72 0.29 -2.84 -7.99
C ARG A 72 -0.09 -1.49 -8.60
N PRO A 73 -1.34 -1.25 -9.06
CA PRO A 73 -1.72 0.03 -9.68
C PRO A 73 -1.62 1.22 -8.71
N VAL A 74 -1.55 0.95 -7.42
CA VAL A 74 -1.59 1.95 -6.35
C VAL A 74 -0.29 2.75 -6.31
N LYS A 75 0.86 2.11 -6.65
CA LYS A 75 2.12 2.84 -6.85
C LYS A 75 1.92 4.01 -7.82
N GLU A 76 1.30 3.72 -8.97
CA GLU A 76 1.07 4.72 -10.00
C GLU A 76 0.06 5.79 -9.57
N GLN A 77 -0.99 5.41 -8.84
CA GLN A 77 -1.97 6.36 -8.30
C GLN A 77 -1.32 7.38 -7.36
N TYR A 78 -0.45 6.93 -6.45
CA TYR A 78 0.26 7.83 -5.53
C TYR A 78 1.34 8.67 -6.22
N VAL A 79 2.02 8.14 -7.23
CA VAL A 79 2.92 8.92 -8.10
C VAL A 79 2.14 10.03 -8.83
N LYS A 80 1.00 9.70 -9.44
CA LYS A 80 0.12 10.68 -10.09
C LYS A 80 -0.41 11.72 -9.11
N GLY A 81 -0.79 11.30 -7.89
CA GLY A 81 -1.21 12.19 -6.81
C GLY A 81 -0.13 13.20 -6.42
N TYR A 82 1.11 12.75 -6.26
CA TYR A 82 2.25 13.62 -5.99
C TYR A 82 2.50 14.62 -7.13
N ILE A 83 2.49 14.16 -8.39
CA ILE A 83 2.67 15.03 -9.56
C ILE A 83 1.55 16.09 -9.63
N ALA A 84 0.29 15.68 -9.45
CA ALA A 84 -0.84 16.60 -9.37
C ALA A 84 -0.63 17.64 -8.25
N ARG A 85 -0.12 17.20 -7.10
CA ARG A 85 0.14 18.08 -5.97
C ARG A 85 1.20 19.14 -6.28
N ILE A 86 2.33 18.74 -6.88
CA ILE A 86 3.40 19.66 -7.28
C ILE A 86 2.90 20.71 -8.29
N ASN A 87 1.96 20.33 -9.15
CA ASN A 87 1.32 21.22 -10.12
C ASN A 87 0.14 22.02 -9.54
N ASN A 88 -0.12 21.95 -8.23
CA ASN A 88 -1.28 22.56 -7.57
C ASN A 88 -2.64 22.17 -8.18
N ASP A 89 -2.74 20.96 -8.73
CA ASP A 89 -4.00 20.42 -9.26
C ASP A 89 -4.85 19.83 -8.12
N ILE A 90 -6.12 20.26 -8.04
CA ILE A 90 -7.12 19.80 -7.07
C ILE A 90 -7.34 18.28 -7.13
N LYS A 91 -7.05 17.65 -8.28
CA LYS A 91 -7.12 16.19 -8.43
C LYS A 91 -6.20 15.44 -7.45
N ALA A 92 -5.17 16.08 -6.91
CA ALA A 92 -4.30 15.49 -5.89
C ALA A 92 -5.06 14.96 -4.67
N PHE A 93 -6.16 15.61 -4.28
CA PHE A 93 -6.94 15.26 -3.08
C PHE A 93 -7.82 14.01 -3.23
N HIS A 94 -7.96 13.45 -4.45
CA HIS A 94 -8.80 12.27 -4.69
C HIS A 94 -8.10 10.94 -4.37
N VAL A 95 -6.80 10.95 -4.05
CA VAL A 95 -5.98 9.73 -3.89
C VAL A 95 -6.14 9.05 -2.53
N GLY A 96 -6.63 9.77 -1.50
CA GLY A 96 -6.64 9.29 -0.11
C GLY A 96 -7.48 8.03 0.18
N GLY A 97 -8.46 7.71 -0.66
CA GLY A 97 -9.37 6.57 -0.44
C GLY A 97 -8.79 5.19 -0.81
N ALA A 98 -7.69 5.14 -1.58
CA ALA A 98 -7.19 3.87 -2.11
C ALA A 98 -6.66 2.95 -0.99
N MET A 99 -5.87 3.48 -0.06
CA MET A 99 -5.14 2.66 0.92
C MET A 99 -6.01 1.99 1.98
N SER A 100 -7.14 2.58 2.36
CA SER A 100 -8.06 1.94 3.31
C SER A 100 -8.68 0.67 2.73
N SER A 101 -9.09 0.71 1.46
CA SER A 101 -9.65 -0.44 0.74
C SER A 101 -8.61 -1.56 0.56
N ILE A 102 -7.39 -1.19 0.18
CA ILE A 102 -6.28 -2.13 -0.02
C ILE A 102 -5.86 -2.79 1.27
N THR A 103 -5.71 -2.00 2.35
CA THR A 103 -5.28 -2.52 3.66
C THR A 103 -6.22 -3.63 4.12
N LYS A 104 -7.52 -3.44 3.95
CA LYS A 104 -8.52 -4.46 4.28
C LYS A 104 -8.34 -5.74 3.45
N GLY A 105 -8.13 -5.60 2.15
CA GLY A 105 -7.88 -6.73 1.25
C GLY A 105 -6.61 -7.52 1.60
N ILE A 106 -5.59 -6.86 2.15
CA ILE A 106 -4.34 -7.50 2.59
C ILE A 106 -4.53 -8.20 3.94
N THR A 107 -5.16 -7.53 4.92
CA THR A 107 -5.35 -8.09 6.28
C THR A 107 -6.29 -9.28 6.31
N ASP A 108 -7.26 -9.32 5.40
CA ASP A 108 -8.23 -10.42 5.30
C ASP A 108 -7.62 -11.68 4.63
N CYS A 109 -6.45 -11.56 4.01
CA CYS A 109 -5.78 -12.67 3.33
C CYS A 109 -4.75 -13.34 4.24
N TRP A 110 -4.70 -14.67 4.21
CA TRP A 110 -3.71 -15.44 4.96
C TRP A 110 -2.28 -15.09 4.52
N ASN A 111 -1.45 -14.69 5.49
CA ASN A 111 -0.07 -14.24 5.28
C ASN A 111 0.98 -15.23 5.82
N GLY A 112 0.59 -16.45 6.22
CA GLY A 112 1.51 -17.43 6.84
C GLY A 112 2.61 -17.98 5.91
N TRP A 113 2.63 -17.56 4.65
CA TRP A 113 3.70 -17.82 3.70
C TRP A 113 4.86 -16.79 3.80
N MET A 114 4.63 -15.65 4.43
CA MET A 114 5.65 -14.63 4.70
C MET A 114 6.47 -14.98 5.95
N THR A 115 7.74 -14.59 5.95
CA THR A 115 8.59 -14.69 7.14
C THR A 115 8.25 -13.59 8.14
N GLU A 116 8.57 -13.79 9.42
CA GLU A 116 8.38 -12.77 10.46
C GLU A 116 9.14 -11.47 10.14
N GLY A 117 10.32 -11.57 9.52
CA GLY A 117 11.11 -10.42 9.10
C GLY A 117 10.44 -9.60 7.99
N GLU A 118 9.84 -10.27 7.01
CA GLU A 118 9.04 -9.62 5.97
C GLU A 118 7.78 -8.97 6.56
N ILE A 119 7.14 -9.65 7.53
CA ILE A 119 5.98 -9.14 8.24
C ILE A 119 6.30 -7.84 8.97
N LYS A 120 7.37 -7.86 9.77
CA LYS A 120 7.84 -6.68 10.50
C LYS A 120 8.20 -5.53 9.54
N LYS A 121 8.84 -5.85 8.41
CA LYS A 121 9.23 -4.87 7.40
C LYS A 121 8.02 -4.16 6.81
N TYR A 122 6.97 -4.88 6.40
CA TYR A 122 5.81 -4.20 5.83
C TYR A 122 4.96 -3.47 6.88
N LEU A 123 4.90 -3.96 8.13
CA LEU A 123 4.19 -3.28 9.22
C LEU A 123 4.81 -1.91 9.53
N ASN A 124 6.14 -1.81 9.48
CA ASN A 124 6.86 -0.56 9.68
C ASN A 124 6.68 0.44 8.53
N LEU A 125 6.28 -0.03 7.34
CA LEU A 125 6.06 0.78 6.14
C LEU A 125 4.59 1.14 5.94
N LYS A 126 3.72 0.73 6.87
CA LYS A 126 2.29 1.06 6.82
C LYS A 126 2.12 2.55 7.13
N VAL A 127 1.71 3.32 6.11
CA VAL A 127 1.35 4.75 6.21
C VAL A 127 -0.02 4.93 6.84
#